data_AF-A0A418US83-F1
#
_entry.id   AF-A0A418US83-F1
#
_cell.length_a   1.000
_cell.length_b   1.000
_cell.length_c   1.000
_cell.angle_alpha   90.00
_cell.angle_beta   90.00
_cell.angle_gamma   90.00
#
_symmetry.space_group_name_H-M   'P 1'
#
loop_
_entity.id
_entity.type
_entity.pdbx_description
1 polymer ?
#
loop_
_entity_poly.entity_id
_entity_poly.type
_entity_poly.pdbx_seq_one_letter_code
_entity_poly.pdbx_strand_id
1 'polypeptide(L)' 'MVSTDAQPWVAAEVAAWIRSLHPDPSLVLWYTDQGFTGHTVLTPGITPTQIDHQWVDHRDHDPEQEYPHYFH' A
#
# COMPACT_ATOMS: atom_id res chain seq x y z
N MET A 1 -8.14 5.69 6.53
CA MET A 1 -7.66 5.95 5.17
C MET A 1 -7.06 7.35 5.15
N VAL A 2 -5.85 7.49 4.59
CA VAL A 2 -5.20 8.78 4.31
C VAL A 2 -5.06 8.87 2.79
N SER A 3 -5.46 9.99 2.20
CA SER A 3 -5.34 10.25 0.76
C SER A 3 -4.48 11.49 0.54
N THR A 4 -3.73 11.50 -0.56
CA THR A 4 -2.94 12.65 -1.00
C THR A 4 -3.09 12.84 -2.51
N ASP A 5 -3.03 14.09 -2.96
CA ASP A 5 -2.96 14.49 -4.36
C ASP A 5 -1.50 14.60 -4.86
N ALA A 6 -0.55 14.12 -4.05
CA ALA A 6 0.86 14.15 -4.38
C ALA A 6 1.20 13.30 -5.61
N GLN A 7 2.31 13.65 -6.27
CA GLN A 7 2.88 12.83 -7.34
C GLN A 7 3.32 11.47 -6.79
N PRO A 8 3.33 10.38 -7.61
CA PRO A 8 3.53 9.02 -7.12
C PRO A 8 4.74 8.82 -6.20
N TRP A 9 5.90 9.38 -6.55
CA TRP A 9 7.11 9.26 -5.73
C TRP A 9 7.00 9.95 -4.36
N VAL A 10 6.29 11.09 -4.29
CA VAL A 10 6.01 11.76 -3.01
C VAL A 10 4.97 10.97 -2.21
N ALA A 11 3.98 10.38 -2.88
CA ALA A 11 2.99 9.52 -2.23
C ALA A 11 3.66 8.27 -1.62
N ALA A 12 4.65 7.69 -2.30
CA ALA A 12 5.45 6.58 -1.77
C ALA A 12 6.28 7.01 -0.54
N GLU A 13 6.88 8.20 -0.53
CA GLU A 13 7.55 8.76 0.65
C GLU A 13 6.59 8.93 1.84
N VAL A 14 5.40 9.47 1.60
CA VAL A 14 4.36 9.61 2.62
C VAL A 14 3.92 8.24 3.15
N ALA A 15 3.74 7.25 2.28
CA ALA A 15 3.38 5.89 2.67
C ALA A 15 4.46 5.22 3.54
N ALA A 16 5.74 5.34 3.15
CA ALA A 16 6.86 4.84 3.95
C ALA A 16 6.94 5.56 5.31
N TRP A 17 6.74 6.88 5.34
CA TRP A 17 6.67 7.64 6.58
C TRP A 17 5.51 7.19 7.49
N ILE A 18 4.29 7.04 6.95
CA ILE A 18 3.14 6.52 7.71
C ILE A 18 3.48 5.14 8.29
N ARG A 19 4.07 4.24 7.49
CA ARG A 19 4.46 2.92 8.00
C ARG A 19 5.47 3.01 9.15
N SER A 20 6.39 3.97 9.12
CA SER A 20 7.34 4.18 10.22
C SER A 20 6.68 4.61 11.55
N LEU A 21 5.53 5.29 11.48
CA LEU A 21 4.76 5.72 12.65
C LEU A 21 3.97 4.57 13.30
N HIS A 22 3.77 3.48 12.58
CA HIS A 22 3.07 2.30 13.05
C HIS A 22 4.02 1.12 13.03
N PRO A 23 4.85 0.86 14.07
CA PRO A 23 5.88 -0.18 14.02
C PRO A 23 5.35 -1.61 14.16
N ASP A 24 4.09 -1.80 14.55
CA ASP A 24 3.50 -3.12 14.75
C ASP A 24 3.54 -3.95 13.44
N PRO A 25 4.18 -5.13 13.44
CA PRO A 25 4.24 -5.99 12.26
C PRO A 25 2.91 -6.68 11.96
N SER A 26 2.00 -6.79 12.93
CA SER A 26 0.67 -7.38 12.73
C SER A 26 -0.31 -6.40 12.07
N LEU A 27 -0.02 -5.10 12.10
CA LEU A 27 -0.79 -4.10 11.37
C LEU A 27 -0.51 -4.20 9.88
N VAL A 28 -1.57 -4.45 9.12
CA VAL A 28 -1.54 -4.48 7.67
C VAL A 28 -1.97 -3.10 7.14
N LEU A 29 -1.07 -2.46 6.41
CA LEU A 29 -1.31 -1.17 5.73
C LEU A 29 -1.10 -1.35 4.24
N TRP A 30 -2.02 -0.79 3.45
CA TRP A 30 -2.00 -0.87 2.00
C TRP A 30 -1.75 0.52 1.43
N TYR A 31 -0.80 0.61 0.50
CA TYR A 31 -0.68 1.73 -0.42
C TYR A 31 -1.46 1.38 -1.68
N THR A 32 -2.38 2.24 -2.09
CA THR A 32 -3.24 2.03 -3.27
C THR A 32 -3.30 3.32 -4.07
N ASP A 33 -3.68 3.22 -5.33
CA ASP A 33 -4.09 4.39 -6.10
C ASP A 33 -5.57 4.73 -5.84
N GLN A 34 -6.04 5.83 -6.41
CA GLN A 34 -7.43 6.27 -6.26
C GLN A 34 -8.43 5.26 -6.87
N GLY A 35 -8.04 4.62 -7.98
CA GLY A 35 -8.91 3.68 -8.70
C GLY A 35 -8.96 2.29 -8.07
N PHE A 36 -8.15 2.04 -7.04
CA PHE A 36 -7.88 0.71 -6.52
C PHE A 36 -7.49 -0.27 -7.64
N THR A 37 -6.65 0.18 -8.58
CA THR A 37 -6.16 -0.62 -9.72
C THR A 37 -5.00 -1.52 -9.33
N GLY A 38 -4.39 -1.28 -8.17
CA GLY A 38 -3.35 -2.10 -7.60
C GLY A 38 -3.02 -1.66 -6.18
N HIS A 39 -2.08 -2.37 -5.57
CA HIS A 39 -1.62 -2.04 -4.23
C HIS A 39 -0.18 -2.48 -3.96
N THR A 40 0.41 -1.91 -2.92
CA THR A 40 1.59 -2.48 -2.25
C THR A 40 1.28 -2.64 -0.76
N VAL A 41 1.55 -3.81 -0.19
CA VAL A 41 1.47 -4.03 1.27
C VAL A 41 2.70 -3.41 1.93
N LEU A 42 2.47 -2.50 2.87
CA LEU A 42 3.53 -1.76 3.57
C LEU A 42 4.09 -2.58 4.73
N THR A 43 5.22 -3.26 4.50
CA THR A 43 5.96 -3.98 5.55
C THR A 43 6.75 -3.01 6.45
N PRO A 44 7.03 -3.36 7.72
CA PRO A 44 7.81 -2.47 8.59
C PRO A 44 9.19 -2.18 7.98
N GLY A 45 9.59 -0.92 7.94
CA GLY A 45 10.88 -0.50 7.35
C GLY A 45 10.91 -0.46 5.82
N ILE A 46 9.77 -0.64 5.15
CA ILE A 46 9.68 -0.49 3.69
C ILE A 46 10.14 0.90 3.24
N THR A 47 10.94 0.93 2.18
CA THR A 47 11.44 2.16 1.56
C THR A 47 10.51 2.62 0.44
N PRO A 48 10.51 3.92 0.07
CA PRO A 48 9.72 4.41 -1.07
C PRO A 48 9.98 3.64 -2.36
N THR A 49 11.24 3.33 -2.67
CA THR A 49 11.60 2.53 -3.85
C THR A 49 11.02 1.11 -3.81
N GLN A 50 10.95 0.49 -2.64
CA GLN A 50 10.32 -0.82 -2.50
C GLN A 50 8.80 -0.73 -2.71
N ILE A 51 8.16 0.36 -2.29
CA ILE A 51 6.72 0.56 -2.50
C ILE A 51 6.40 0.53 -4.00
N ASP A 52 7.19 1.22 -4.82
CA ASP A 52 7.01 1.24 -6.27
C ASP A 52 7.31 -0.13 -6.92
N HIS A 53 8.36 -0.81 -6.46
CA HIS A 53 8.78 -2.10 -7.05
C HIS A 53 7.93 -3.30 -6.62
N GLN A 54 7.18 -3.20 -5.52
CA GLN A 54 6.34 -4.28 -4.99
C GLN A 54 4.86 -4.12 -5.35
N TRP A 55 4.56 -3.27 -6.35
CA TRP A 55 3.20 -3.04 -6.84
C TRP A 55 2.57 -4.34 -7.36
N VAL A 56 1.40 -4.65 -6.83
CA VAL A 56 0.53 -5.75 -7.25
C VAL A 56 -0.60 -5.16 -8.09
N ASP A 57 -0.65 -5.56 -9.36
CA ASP A 57 -1.66 -5.08 -10.30
C ASP A 57 -2.94 -5.93 -10.21
N HIS A 58 -4.09 -5.28 -10.00
CA HIS A 58 -5.37 -5.98 -9.87
C HIS A 58 -5.94 -6.49 -11.21
N ARG A 59 -5.28 -6.21 -12.33
CA ARG A 59 -5.58 -6.90 -13.60
C ARG A 59 -5.12 -8.35 -13.56
N ASP A 60 -4.10 -8.64 -12.75
CA ASP A 60 -3.50 -9.97 -12.63
C ASP A 60 -3.88 -10.67 -11.30
N HIS A 61 -4.30 -9.90 -10.30
CA HIS A 61 -4.64 -10.35 -8.96
C HIS A 61 -6.04 -9.89 -8.53
N ASP A 62 -6.75 -10.70 -7.74
CA ASP A 62 -8.08 -10.35 -7.21
C ASP A 62 -8.02 -10.22 -5.67
N PRO A 63 -7.96 -9.00 -5.12
CA PRO A 63 -7.89 -8.79 -3.67
C PRO A 63 -9.10 -9.31 -2.89
N GLU A 64 -10.29 -9.36 -3.51
CA GLU A 64 -11.49 -9.88 -2.84
C GLU A 64 -11.41 -11.39 -2.64
N GLN A 65 -10.74 -12.11 -3.57
CA GLN A 65 -10.50 -13.54 -3.44
C GLN A 65 -9.27 -13.85 -2.58
N GLU A 66 -8.19 -13.07 -2.70
CA GLU A 66 -6.94 -13.31 -1.98
C GLU A 66 -7.01 -12.86 -0.52
N TYR A 67 -7.76 -11.80 -0.23
CA TYR A 67 -7.89 -11.22 1.11
C TYR A 67 -9.35 -10.93 1.50
N PRO A 68 -10.24 -11.94 1.47
CA PRO A 68 -11.68 -11.75 1.63
C PRO A 68 -12.06 -11.07 2.97
N HIS A 69 -11.25 -11.25 4.01
CA HIS A 69 -11.49 -10.65 5.33
C HIS A 69 -11.37 -9.12 5.38
N TYR A 70 -10.86 -8.46 4.33
CA TYR A 70 -10.83 -7.00 4.25
C TYR A 70 -12.02 -6.38 3.49
N PHE A 71 -12.84 -7.20 2.81
CA PHE A 71 -13.89 -6.74 1.89
C PHE A 71 -15.31 -7.19 2.32
N HIS A 72 -15.49 -7.62 3.57
CA HIS A 72 -16.76 -8.09 4.14
C HIS A 72 -17.11 -7.40 5.46
#